data_AF-A0A8T7CKH7-F1
#
_entry.id   AF-A0A8T7CKH7-F1
#
_cell.length_a   1.000
_cell.length_b   1.000
_cell.length_c   1.000
_cell.angle_alpha   90.00
_cell.angle_beta   90.00
_cell.angle_gamma   90.00
#
_symmetry.space_group_name_H-M   'P 1'
#
loop_
_entity.id
_entity.type
_entity.pdbx_description
1 polymer ?
#
loop_
_entity_poly.entity_id
_entity_poly.type
_entity_poly.pdbx_seq_one_letter_code
_entity_poly.pdbx_strand_id
1 'polypeptide(L)' 'EVEVSKLVDNMMLAVDVNSVQGALVLCKGQQTTEAVRARLINFARNGTIESKVMVWVD' A
#
# COMPACT_ATOMS: atom_id res chain seq x y z
N GLU A 1 -9.18 -5.20 3.40
CA GLU A 1 -8.41 -4.77 2.21
C GLU A 1 -9.04 -3.54 1.60
N VAL A 2 -8.22 -2.59 1.14
CA VAL A 2 -8.63 -1.35 0.46
C VAL A 2 -7.90 -1.27 -0.87
N GLU A 3 -8.59 -0.88 -1.93
CA GLU A 3 -7.96 -0.57 -3.22
C GLU A 3 -6.93 0.53 -3.05
N VAL A 4 -5.75 0.38 -3.63
CA VAL A 4 -4.66 1.37 -3.54
C VAL A 4 -5.11 2.77 -4.00
N SER A 5 -6.01 2.83 -5.00
CA SER A 5 -6.60 4.07 -5.51
C SER A 5 -7.59 4.75 -4.54
N LYS A 6 -8.05 4.03 -3.51
CA LYS A 6 -8.99 4.51 -2.48
C LYS A 6 -8.32 4.79 -1.14
N LEU A 7 -7.00 4.62 -1.05
CA LEU A 7 -6.26 5.02 0.16
C LEU A 7 -6.42 6.52 0.39
N VAL A 8 -6.55 6.90 1.64
CA VAL A 8 -6.55 8.31 2.07
C VAL A 8 -5.38 8.57 3.00
N ASP A 9 -5.14 9.83 3.35
CA ASP A 9 -4.13 10.17 4.35
C ASP A 9 -4.48 9.55 5.70
N ASN A 10 -3.45 9.20 6.46
CA ASN A 10 -3.53 8.67 7.82
C ASN A 10 -4.03 7.23 7.99
N MET A 11 -4.35 6.49 6.92
CA MET A 11 -4.54 5.04 7.04
C MET A 11 -3.20 4.37 7.40
N MET A 12 -3.25 3.26 8.13
CA MET A 12 -2.04 2.55 8.54
C MET A 12 -1.99 1.19 7.88
N LEU A 13 -0.85 0.82 7.28
CA LEU A 13 -0.68 -0.51 6.69
C LEU A 13 -0.73 -1.59 7.77
N ALA A 14 -1.63 -2.56 7.62
CA ALA A 14 -1.83 -3.63 8.59
C ALA A 14 -0.81 -4.76 8.50
N VAL A 15 -0.20 -4.92 7.32
CA VAL A 15 0.82 -5.91 7.00
C VAL A 15 1.88 -5.28 6.09
N ASP A 16 3.02 -5.97 5.93
CA ASP A 16 4.02 -5.58 4.95
C ASP A 16 3.44 -5.66 3.54
N VAL A 17 3.64 -4.60 2.76
CA VAL A 17 3.35 -4.61 1.32
C VAL A 17 4.59 -5.13 0.63
N ASN A 18 4.47 -6.31 0.02
CA ASN A 18 5.54 -6.94 -0.75
C ASN A 18 5.22 -6.85 -2.24
N SER A 19 6.26 -6.86 -3.07
CA SER A 19 6.11 -7.04 -4.50
C SER A 19 5.59 -8.44 -4.82
N VAL A 20 5.06 -8.62 -6.02
CA VAL A 20 4.69 -9.93 -6.55
C VAL A 20 5.88 -10.90 -6.60
N GLN A 21 7.12 -10.40 -6.61
CA GLN A 21 8.35 -11.20 -6.51
C GLN A 21 8.84 -11.41 -5.07
N GLY A 22 8.11 -10.93 -4.06
CA GLY A 22 8.43 -11.11 -2.64
C GLY A 22 9.40 -10.08 -2.04
N ALA A 23 9.68 -8.97 -2.74
CA ALA A 23 10.52 -7.91 -2.19
C ALA A 23 9.69 -6.94 -1.33
N LEU A 24 10.19 -6.57 -0.15
CA LEU A 24 9.51 -5.59 0.71
C LEU A 24 9.44 -4.21 0.04
N VAL A 25 8.23 -3.67 -0.07
CA VAL A 25 7.96 -2.35 -0.68
C VAL A 25 7.67 -1.30 0.40
N LEU A 26 6.81 -1.64 1.36
CA LEU A 26 6.48 -0.81 2.52
C LEU A 26 6.25 -1.70 3.74
N CYS A 27 6.68 -1.24 4.90
CA CYS A 27 6.57 -1.98 6.15
C CYS A 27 5.18 -1.81 6.77
N LYS A 28 4.73 -2.84 7.49
CA LYS A 28 3.61 -2.77 8.43
C LYS A 28 3.77 -1.57 9.37
N GLY A 29 2.65 -0.92 9.68
CA GLY A 29 2.60 0.23 10.58
C GLY A 29 2.95 1.56 9.93
N GLN A 30 3.37 1.58 8.66
CA GLN A 30 3.54 2.83 7.95
C GLN A 30 2.19 3.50 7.68
N GLN A 31 2.16 4.79 7.93
CA GLN A 31 1.02 5.66 7.66
C GLN A 31 1.03 6.07 6.18
N THR A 32 -0.13 6.01 5.53
CA THR A 32 -0.30 6.48 4.16
C THR A 32 -0.29 8.00 4.15
N THR A 33 0.76 8.55 3.56
CA THR A 33 0.84 9.96 3.15
C THR A 33 0.54 10.08 1.66
N GLU A 34 0.37 11.29 1.16
CA GLU A 34 0.25 11.56 -0.29
C GLU A 34 1.37 10.89 -1.10
N ALA A 35 2.63 11.05 -0.67
CA ALA A 35 3.78 10.46 -1.35
C ALA A 35 3.75 8.92 -1.35
N VAL A 36 3.35 8.31 -0.22
CA VAL A 36 3.19 6.86 -0.10
C VAL A 36 2.09 6.36 -1.03
N ARG A 37 0.95 7.07 -1.10
CA ARG A 37 -0.14 6.72 -2.02
C ARG A 37 0.30 6.80 -3.47
N ALA A 38 0.93 7.90 -3.89
CA ALA A 38 1.41 8.06 -5.25
C ALA A 38 2.36 6.91 -5.65
N ARG A 39 3.25 6.52 -4.73
CA ARG A 39 4.17 5.39 -4.92
C ARG A 39 3.43 4.06 -5.04
N LEU A 40 2.50 3.76 -4.14
CA LEU A 40 1.70 2.53 -4.19
C LEU A 40 0.87 2.45 -5.48
N ILE A 41 0.23 3.56 -5.89
CA ILE A 41 -0.54 3.64 -7.15
C ILE A 41 0.34 3.29 -8.34
N ASN A 42 1.55 3.84 -8.40
CA ASN A 42 2.49 3.54 -9.48
C ASN A 42 2.93 2.07 -9.48
N PHE A 43 3.21 1.49 -8.31
CA PHE A 43 3.55 0.08 -8.22
C PHE A 43 2.40 -0.84 -8.62
N ALA A 44 1.17 -0.53 -8.19
CA ALA A 44 -0.01 -1.31 -8.56
C ALA A 44 -0.28 -1.21 -10.08
N ARG A 45 -0.18 -0.02 -10.68
CA ARG A 45 -0.33 0.19 -12.13
C ARG A 45 0.70 -0.57 -12.95
N ASN A 46 1.92 -0.70 -12.43
CA ASN A 46 3.00 -1.43 -13.07
C ASN A 46 2.97 -2.94 -12.77
N GLY A 47 1.97 -3.44 -12.03
CA GLY A 47 1.88 -4.85 -11.62
C GLY A 47 2.98 -5.29 -10.66
N THR A 48 3.66 -4.34 -10.01
CA THR A 48 4.73 -4.65 -9.03
C THR A 48 4.14 -5.15 -7.71
N ILE A 49 2.95 -4.67 -7.33
CA ILE A 49 2.20 -5.10 -6.14
C ILE A 49 0.75 -5.40 -6.53
N GLU A 50 0.02 -6.08 -5.65
CA GLU A 50 -1.44 -6.25 -5.77
C GLU A 50 -2.18 -4.89 -5.75
N SER A 51 -3.35 -4.83 -6.41
CA SER A 51 -4.14 -3.59 -6.47
C SER A 51 -4.78 -3.19 -5.14
N LYS A 52 -4.78 -4.11 -4.16
CA LYS A 52 -5.35 -3.93 -2.83
C LYS A 52 -4.27 -4.10 -1.77
N VAL A 53 -4.40 -3.34 -0.69
CA VAL A 53 -3.55 -3.45 0.49
C VAL A 53 -4.38 -3.61 1.76
N MET A 54 -3.81 -4.27 2.76
CA MET A 54 -4.43 -4.38 4.08
C MET A 54 -4.09 -3.13 4.89
N VAL A 55 -5.12 -2.45 5.39
CA VAL A 55 -4.99 -1.30 6.30
C VAL A 55 -5.73 -1.60 7.60
N TRP A 56 -5.27 -0.99 8.69
CA TRP A 56 -6.03 -0.95 9.93
C TRP A 56 -7.28 -0.12 9.71
N VAL A 57 -8.41 -0.64 10.19
CA VAL A 57 -9.67 0.10 10.27
C VAL A 57 -9.94 0.22 11.76
N ASP A 58 -10.02 1.46 12.24
CA ASP A 58 -10.56 1.78 13.56
C ASP A 58 -12.08 1.99 13.41
#